data_AF-A0A2E2EC04-F1
#
_entry.id   AF-A0A2E2EC04-F1
#
_cell.length_a   1.000
_cell.length_b   1.000
_cell.length_c   1.000
_cell.angle_alpha   90.00
_cell.angle_beta   90.00
_cell.angle_gamma   90.00
#
_symmetry.space_group_name_H-M   'P 1'
#
loop_
_entity.id
_entity.type
_entity.pdbx_description
1 polymer ?
#
loop_
_entity_poly.entity_id
_entity_poly.type
_entity_poly.pdbx_seq_one_letter_code
_entity_poly.pdbx_strand_id
1 'polypeptide(L)'
;MPRKKLIRTHLFPYHVTTRTINQDWFDISLYEVWRIALYSLKLAHKVYPIELISFVLMSNHYHLLLKTPNSNLDLFMYEFNKKFAQILLKRSKRTNRVFGNRYKWCLIQNQTYLYNCYRYIYQNPIRAKIVQSAENYPFSTLHYLVNNKEFPVPIIDYFGFKDEYALSWLNQNLETSEEQAIKNAFRYSILNSLKIRKTRSPLIKSTPY
;
A
#
# COMPACT_ATOMS: atom_id res chain seq x y z
N MET A 1 5.66 20.22 -8.18
CA MET A 1 6.94 19.48 -8.20
C MET A 1 6.94 18.48 -9.34
N PRO A 2 8.04 18.35 -10.10
CA PRO A 2 8.18 17.36 -11.18
C PRO A 2 8.00 15.93 -10.65
N ARG A 3 7.33 15.08 -11.43
CA ARG A 3 7.15 13.67 -11.08
C ARG A 3 8.51 12.96 -11.14
N LYS A 4 8.77 12.12 -10.14
CA LYS A 4 9.96 11.26 -10.13
C LYS A 4 9.85 10.17 -11.20
N LYS A 5 10.96 9.92 -11.90
CA LYS A 5 11.09 8.80 -12.84
C LYS A 5 10.89 7.48 -12.08
N LEU A 6 9.97 6.65 -12.56
CA LEU A 6 9.75 5.32 -12.00
C LEU A 6 11.03 4.49 -12.15
N ILE A 7 11.48 3.87 -11.06
CA ILE A 7 12.52 2.85 -11.09
C ILE A 7 11.83 1.53 -11.38
N ARG A 8 12.09 0.98 -12.56
CA ARG A 8 11.57 -0.32 -13.01
C ARG A 8 12.55 -1.41 -12.62
N THR A 9 12.10 -2.38 -11.83
CA THR A 9 12.91 -3.52 -11.38
C THR A 9 11.99 -4.67 -10.96
N HIS A 10 12.54 -5.88 -10.99
CA HIS A 10 11.92 -7.10 -10.49
C HIS A 10 12.52 -7.56 -9.15
N LEU A 11 13.62 -6.92 -8.72
CA LEU A 11 14.42 -7.37 -7.57
C LEU A 11 13.75 -7.08 -6.23
N PHE A 12 13.06 -5.94 -6.14
CA PHE A 12 12.57 -5.42 -4.87
C PHE A 12 11.07 -5.11 -4.93
N PRO A 13 10.34 -5.30 -3.82
CA PRO A 13 8.94 -4.96 -3.73
C PRO A 13 8.70 -3.44 -3.76
N TYR A 14 7.52 -3.08 -4.25
CA TYR A 14 6.99 -1.73 -4.26
C TYR A 14 5.87 -1.59 -3.24
N HIS A 15 5.97 -0.57 -2.38
CA HIS A 15 4.78 -0.02 -1.72
C HIS A 15 4.10 0.95 -2.67
N VAL A 16 2.84 0.72 -2.98
CA VAL A 16 2.05 1.53 -3.90
C VAL A 16 0.77 2.01 -3.22
N THR A 17 0.40 3.25 -3.46
CA THR A 17 -0.87 3.79 -2.97
C THR A 17 -1.45 4.80 -3.94
N THR A 18 -2.77 4.88 -3.98
CA THR A 18 -3.50 5.96 -4.64
C THR A 18 -4.70 6.33 -3.77
N ARG A 19 -5.21 7.53 -3.98
CA ARG A 19 -6.35 8.09 -3.25
C ARG A 19 -7.33 8.70 -4.23
N THR A 20 -8.60 8.70 -3.85
CA THR A 20 -9.65 9.42 -4.55
C THR A 20 -9.31 10.91 -4.69
N ILE A 21 -9.94 11.57 -5.67
CA ILE A 21 -9.90 13.03 -5.76
C ILE A 21 -10.45 13.65 -4.47
N ASN A 22 -9.87 14.76 -4.04
CA ASN A 22 -10.19 15.49 -2.80
C ASN A 22 -10.16 14.66 -1.50
N GLN A 23 -9.70 13.41 -1.56
CA GLN A 23 -9.77 12.46 -0.44
C GLN A 23 -11.21 12.09 -0.05
N ASP A 24 -12.15 12.27 -0.96
CA ASP A 24 -13.55 11.90 -0.77
C ASP A 24 -13.68 10.39 -0.58
N TRP A 25 -14.66 9.94 0.18
CA TRP A 25 -14.97 8.52 0.23
C TRP A 25 -15.41 8.01 -1.16
N PHE A 26 -15.28 6.71 -1.37
CA PHE A 26 -15.92 6.08 -2.53
C PHE A 26 -17.44 6.25 -2.44
N ASP A 27 -18.10 6.54 -3.55
CA ASP A 27 -19.53 6.91 -3.55
C ASP A 27 -20.50 5.72 -3.51
N ILE A 28 -19.97 4.51 -3.29
CA ILE A 28 -20.74 3.27 -3.17
C ILE A 28 -20.21 2.47 -1.99
N SER A 29 -20.92 1.40 -1.60
CA SER A 29 -20.53 0.58 -0.46
C SER A 29 -19.12 0.02 -0.60
N LEU A 30 -18.36 -0.02 0.49
CA LEU A 30 -16.97 -0.50 0.46
C LEU A 30 -16.87 -1.97 0.02
N TYR A 31 -17.92 -2.75 0.26
CA TYR A 31 -18.03 -4.12 -0.25
C TYR A 31 -18.09 -4.18 -1.78
N GLU A 32 -18.87 -3.32 -2.42
CA GLU A 32 -18.89 -3.22 -3.88
C GLU A 32 -17.57 -2.69 -4.43
N VAL A 33 -16.98 -1.67 -3.79
CA VAL A 33 -15.66 -1.16 -4.16
C VAL A 33 -14.63 -2.29 -4.10
N TRP A 34 -14.64 -3.10 -3.05
CA TRP A 34 -13.75 -4.23 -2.88
C TRP A 34 -13.91 -5.27 -4.00
N ARG A 35 -15.15 -5.65 -4.32
CA ARG A 35 -15.43 -6.56 -5.45
C ARG A 35 -14.91 -6.02 -6.78
N ILE A 36 -15.12 -4.73 -7.05
CA ILE A 36 -14.62 -4.07 -8.25
C ILE A 36 -13.09 -4.07 -8.26
N ALA A 37 -12.46 -3.80 -7.12
CA ALA A 37 -11.01 -3.80 -6.97
C ALA A 37 -10.44 -5.20 -7.23
N LEU A 38 -11.00 -6.24 -6.62
CA LEU A 38 -10.62 -7.64 -6.84
C LEU A 38 -10.74 -8.07 -8.30
N TYR A 39 -11.86 -7.72 -8.94
CA TYR A 39 -12.05 -8.01 -10.37
C TYR A 39 -11.03 -7.28 -11.25
N SER A 40 -10.80 -5.99 -10.99
CA SER A 40 -9.83 -5.19 -11.74
C SER A 40 -8.40 -5.68 -11.53
N LEU A 41 -8.07 -6.10 -10.31
CA LEU A 41 -6.78 -6.69 -9.94
C LEU A 41 -6.54 -8.00 -10.70
N LYS A 42 -7.54 -8.88 -10.76
CA LYS A 42 -7.49 -10.14 -11.52
C LYS A 42 -7.21 -9.89 -13.00
N LEU A 43 -7.93 -8.93 -13.61
CA LEU A 43 -7.74 -8.59 -15.02
C LEU A 43 -6.35 -8.01 -15.30
N ALA A 44 -5.88 -7.08 -14.45
CA ALA A 44 -4.56 -6.50 -14.60
C ALA A 44 -3.45 -7.55 -14.42
N HIS A 45 -3.58 -8.45 -13.44
CA HIS A 45 -2.63 -9.55 -13.21
C HIS A 45 -2.56 -10.51 -14.40
N LYS A 46 -3.68 -10.79 -15.07
CA LYS A 46 -3.68 -11.65 -16.28
C LYS A 46 -2.84 -11.07 -17.43
N VAL A 47 -2.80 -9.75 -17.58
CA VAL A 47 -2.04 -9.08 -18.65
C VAL A 47 -0.61 -8.79 -18.22
N TYR A 48 -0.43 -8.33 -16.99
CA TYR A 48 0.85 -7.99 -16.39
C TYR A 48 0.97 -8.70 -15.03
N PRO A 49 1.52 -9.93 -15.02
CA PRO A 49 1.65 -10.70 -13.80
C PRO A 49 2.43 -9.95 -12.72
N ILE A 50 1.99 -10.14 -11.48
CA ILE A 50 2.61 -9.59 -10.27
C ILE A 50 2.75 -10.67 -9.22
N GLU A 51 3.71 -10.49 -8.32
CA GLU A 51 3.75 -11.20 -7.04
C GLU A 51 3.08 -10.30 -6.01
N LEU A 52 1.81 -10.59 -5.68
CA LEU A 52 1.06 -9.79 -4.72
C LEU A 52 1.44 -10.20 -3.29
N ILE A 53 1.89 -9.24 -2.49
CA ILE A 53 2.34 -9.50 -1.11
C ILE A 53 1.27 -9.02 -0.11
N SER A 54 0.71 -7.83 -0.33
CA SER A 54 -0.35 -7.27 0.50
C SER A 54 -1.25 -6.32 -0.30
N PHE A 55 -2.53 -6.30 0.06
CA PHE A 55 -3.53 -5.37 -0.43
C PHE A 55 -4.48 -5.02 0.70
N VAL A 56 -4.67 -3.72 0.96
CA VAL A 56 -5.68 -3.17 1.87
C VAL A 56 -6.42 -2.04 1.15
N LEU A 57 -7.74 -2.13 1.11
CA LEU A 57 -8.62 -1.08 0.58
C LEU A 57 -9.27 -0.33 1.75
N MET A 58 -9.14 1.00 1.78
CA MET A 58 -9.75 1.90 2.75
C MET A 58 -10.93 2.65 2.12
N SER A 59 -11.63 3.50 2.88
CA SER A 59 -12.81 4.24 2.38
C SER A 59 -12.55 5.22 1.23
N ASN A 60 -11.31 5.70 1.08
CA ASN A 60 -10.93 6.68 0.04
C ASN A 60 -9.59 6.38 -0.66
N HIS A 61 -8.89 5.32 -0.28
CA HIS A 61 -7.58 4.98 -0.82
C HIS A 61 -7.31 3.49 -0.71
N TYR A 62 -6.21 3.04 -1.29
CA TYR A 62 -5.72 1.68 -1.05
C TYR A 62 -4.20 1.64 -0.94
N HIS A 63 -3.70 0.55 -0.39
CA HIS A 63 -2.28 0.22 -0.32
C HIS A 63 -2.02 -1.15 -0.93
N LEU A 64 -1.02 -1.24 -1.81
CA LEU A 64 -0.49 -2.48 -2.35
C LEU A 64 0.98 -2.62 -1.94
N LEU A 65 1.38 -3.84 -1.64
CA LEU A 65 2.76 -4.28 -1.58
C LEU A 65 2.91 -5.41 -2.60
N LEU A 66 3.79 -5.24 -3.59
CA LEU A 66 3.92 -6.21 -4.67
C LEU A 66 5.29 -6.16 -5.34
N LYS A 67 5.68 -7.24 -6.01
CA LYS A 67 6.78 -7.25 -6.98
C LYS A 67 6.25 -7.43 -8.39
N THR A 68 7.02 -6.94 -9.36
CA THR A 68 6.72 -7.10 -10.79
C THR A 68 7.84 -7.90 -11.46
N PRO A 69 7.64 -9.21 -11.75
CA PRO A 69 8.66 -10.05 -12.37
C PRO A 69 9.23 -9.47 -13.68
N ASN A 70 8.39 -8.77 -14.44
CA ASN A 70 8.76 -8.18 -15.72
C ASN A 70 9.15 -6.69 -15.62
N SER A 71 9.43 -6.19 -14.41
CA SER A 71 9.84 -4.79 -14.16
C SER A 71 8.87 -3.73 -14.73
N ASN A 72 7.58 -4.05 -14.77
CA ASN A 72 6.56 -3.31 -15.53
C ASN A 72 5.43 -2.77 -14.63
N LEU A 73 5.78 -2.29 -13.42
CA LEU A 73 4.84 -1.73 -12.46
C LEU A 73 3.89 -0.71 -13.07
N ASP A 74 4.37 0.18 -13.93
CA ASP A 74 3.53 1.20 -14.55
C ASP A 74 2.46 0.64 -15.47
N LEU A 75 2.75 -0.44 -16.20
CA LEU A 75 1.78 -1.08 -17.08
C LEU A 75 0.69 -1.79 -16.26
N PHE A 76 1.10 -2.55 -15.24
CA PHE A 76 0.16 -3.17 -14.29
C PHE A 76 -0.73 -2.12 -13.61
N MET A 77 -0.13 -1.05 -13.06
CA MET A 77 -0.87 -0.01 -12.35
C MET A 77 -1.76 0.83 -13.28
N TYR A 78 -1.40 0.97 -14.55
CA TYR A 78 -2.26 1.59 -15.56
C TYR A 78 -3.52 0.74 -15.78
N GLU A 79 -3.37 -0.54 -16.07
CA GLU A 79 -4.52 -1.43 -16.31
C GLU A 79 -5.41 -1.57 -15.07
N PHE A 80 -4.80 -1.79 -13.90
CA PHE A 80 -5.53 -1.93 -12.66
C PHE A 80 -6.37 -0.69 -12.34
N ASN A 81 -5.75 0.50 -12.32
CA ASN A 81 -6.47 1.73 -11.98
C ASN A 81 -7.47 2.15 -13.05
N LYS A 82 -7.16 1.91 -14.33
CA LYS A 82 -8.07 2.20 -15.44
C LYS A 82 -9.34 1.39 -15.29
N LYS A 83 -9.23 0.07 -15.13
CA LYS A 83 -10.39 -0.81 -15.00
C LYS A 83 -11.19 -0.51 -13.74
N PHE A 84 -10.50 -0.31 -12.62
CA PHE A 84 -11.11 0.03 -11.34
C PHE A 84 -11.91 1.32 -11.44
N ALA A 85 -11.30 2.42 -11.91
CA ALA A 85 -11.99 3.69 -12.05
C ALA A 85 -13.16 3.62 -13.04
N GLN A 86 -12.99 2.96 -14.18
CA GLN A 86 -14.06 2.82 -15.18
C GLN A 86 -15.30 2.12 -14.63
N ILE A 87 -15.12 1.00 -13.92
CA ILE A 87 -16.25 0.26 -13.35
C ILE A 87 -16.88 1.05 -12.21
N LEU A 88 -16.06 1.69 -11.36
CA LEU A 88 -16.58 2.49 -10.25
C LEU A 88 -17.43 3.66 -10.73
N LEU A 89 -17.00 4.39 -11.76
CA LEU A 89 -17.78 5.49 -12.36
C LEU A 89 -19.09 5.02 -12.97
N LYS A 90 -19.10 3.83 -13.59
CA LYS A 90 -20.34 3.24 -14.12
C LYS A 90 -21.33 2.85 -13.02
N ARG A 91 -20.85 2.57 -11.81
CA ARG A 91 -21.65 2.11 -10.67
C ARG A 91 -22.02 3.23 -9.71
N SER A 92 -21.33 4.35 -9.75
CA SER A 92 -21.62 5.52 -8.92
C SER A 92 -22.30 6.63 -9.70
N LYS A 93 -22.76 7.66 -8.97
CA LYS A 93 -23.27 8.91 -9.56
C LYS A 93 -22.15 9.91 -9.90
N ARG A 94 -20.88 9.52 -9.74
CA ARG A 94 -19.73 10.40 -9.94
C ARG A 94 -19.46 10.58 -11.42
N THR A 95 -19.35 11.84 -11.84
CA THR A 95 -19.05 12.23 -13.23
C THR A 95 -17.60 12.65 -13.43
N ASN A 96 -16.90 13.02 -12.35
CA ASN A 96 -15.48 13.40 -12.38
C ASN A 96 -14.56 12.18 -12.19
N ARG A 97 -13.24 12.41 -12.15
CA ARG A 97 -12.26 11.33 -12.00
C ARG A 97 -12.34 10.71 -10.59
N VAL A 98 -12.31 9.38 -10.50
CA VAL A 98 -12.23 8.66 -9.21
C VAL A 98 -10.95 9.01 -8.47
N PHE A 99 -9.79 8.72 -9.08
CA PHE A 99 -8.48 8.96 -8.47
C PHE A 99 -7.95 10.34 -8.84
N GLY A 100 -7.54 11.12 -7.84
CA GLY A 100 -7.10 12.51 -8.06
C GLY A 100 -5.77 12.59 -8.78
N ASN A 101 -4.78 11.83 -8.31
CA ASN A 101 -3.43 11.80 -8.87
C ASN A 101 -3.08 10.40 -9.39
N ARG A 102 -2.02 10.31 -10.20
CA ARG A 102 -1.37 9.02 -10.47
C ARG A 102 -0.90 8.40 -9.15
N TYR A 103 -0.86 7.07 -9.09
CA TYR A 103 -0.37 6.35 -7.93
C TYR A 103 1.02 6.84 -7.49
N LYS A 104 1.25 6.80 -6.17
CA LYS A 104 2.55 6.95 -5.53
C LYS A 104 3.17 5.57 -5.37
N TRP A 105 4.49 5.51 -5.42
CA TRP A 105 5.24 4.28 -5.27
C TRP A 105 6.51 4.55 -4.46
N CYS A 106 7.00 3.52 -3.77
CA CYS A 106 8.30 3.50 -3.12
C CYS A 106 8.88 2.10 -3.25
N LEU A 107 10.15 2.00 -3.64
CA LEU A 107 10.87 0.71 -3.70
C LEU A 107 11.44 0.38 -2.31
N ILE A 108 11.25 -0.85 -1.85
CA ILE A 108 11.71 -1.30 -0.54
C ILE A 108 12.88 -2.28 -0.73
N GLN A 109 14.12 -1.85 -0.47
CA GLN A 109 15.29 -2.72 -0.67
C GLN A 109 15.80 -3.38 0.61
N ASN A 110 15.31 -2.95 1.77
CA ASN A 110 15.74 -3.44 3.07
C ASN A 110 14.62 -4.25 3.73
N GLN A 111 14.99 -5.40 4.30
CA GLN A 111 14.06 -6.37 4.86
C GLN A 111 13.33 -5.85 6.12
N THR A 112 14.02 -5.15 7.02
CA THR A 112 13.38 -4.51 8.18
C THR A 112 12.29 -3.52 7.73
N TYR A 113 12.59 -2.72 6.71
CA TYR A 113 11.60 -1.80 6.14
C TYR A 113 10.46 -2.51 5.42
N LEU A 114 10.72 -3.67 4.80
CA LEU A 114 9.66 -4.50 4.22
C LEU A 114 8.66 -4.91 5.30
N TYR A 115 9.15 -5.38 6.44
CA TYR A 115 8.33 -5.80 7.58
C TYR A 115 7.54 -4.63 8.18
N ASN A 116 8.19 -3.48 8.37
CA ASN A 116 7.50 -2.29 8.87
C ASN A 116 6.44 -1.80 7.87
N CYS A 117 6.71 -1.84 6.57
CA CYS A 117 5.74 -1.52 5.54
C CYS A 117 4.54 -2.49 5.57
N TYR A 118 4.82 -3.79 5.73
CA TYR A 118 3.82 -4.84 5.90
C TYR A 118 2.87 -4.51 7.05
N ARG A 119 3.41 -4.25 8.25
CA ARG A 119 2.63 -3.83 9.43
C ARG A 119 1.85 -2.58 9.16
N TYR A 120 2.51 -1.54 8.64
CA TYR A 120 1.86 -0.28 8.36
C TYR A 120 0.64 -0.43 7.44
N ILE A 121 0.75 -1.26 6.39
CA ILE A 121 -0.35 -1.48 5.45
C ILE A 121 -1.54 -2.11 6.17
N TYR A 122 -1.35 -3.24 6.85
CA TYR A 122 -2.43 -3.97 7.53
C TYR A 122 -2.97 -3.29 8.78
N GLN A 123 -2.18 -2.45 9.44
CA GLN A 123 -2.64 -1.66 10.59
C GLN A 123 -3.38 -0.38 10.18
N ASN A 124 -3.54 -0.05 8.88
CA ASN A 124 -4.34 1.12 8.47
C ASN A 124 -5.75 1.13 9.07
N PRO A 125 -6.52 0.03 9.02
CA PRO A 125 -7.84 -0.06 9.64
C PRO A 125 -7.81 0.12 11.16
N ILE A 126 -6.79 -0.39 11.83
CA ILE A 126 -6.61 -0.22 13.29
C ILE A 126 -6.37 1.25 13.62
N ARG A 127 -5.44 1.91 12.91
CA ARG A 127 -5.14 3.35 13.10
C ARG A 127 -6.35 4.24 12.81
N ALA A 128 -7.19 3.83 11.86
CA ALA A 128 -8.45 4.48 11.56
C ALA A 128 -9.57 4.14 12.57
N LYS A 129 -9.28 3.33 13.60
CA LYS A 129 -10.20 2.86 14.64
C LYS A 129 -11.42 2.12 14.10
N ILE A 130 -11.25 1.41 12.98
CA ILE A 130 -12.32 0.63 12.33
C ILE A 130 -12.41 -0.79 12.93
N VAL A 131 -11.27 -1.38 13.29
CA VAL A 131 -11.16 -2.70 13.90
C VAL A 131 -10.10 -2.68 14.99
N GLN A 132 -10.17 -3.62 15.95
CA GLN A 132 -9.17 -3.78 17.01
C GLN A 132 -7.96 -4.60 16.55
N SER A 133 -8.17 -5.57 15.65
CA SER A 133 -7.11 -6.44 15.11
C SER A 133 -7.14 -6.41 13.58
N ALA A 134 -5.97 -6.53 12.93
CA ALA A 134 -5.81 -6.32 11.49
C ALA A 134 -6.58 -7.35 10.65
N GLU A 135 -6.58 -8.61 11.08
CA GLU A 135 -7.22 -9.76 10.42
C GLU A 135 -8.76 -9.66 10.40
N ASN A 136 -9.33 -8.86 11.30
CA ASN A 136 -10.77 -8.59 11.36
C ASN A 136 -11.23 -7.61 10.28
N TYR A 137 -10.32 -6.97 9.54
CA TYR A 137 -10.68 -6.05 8.47
C TYR A 137 -10.93 -6.79 7.13
N PRO A 138 -12.18 -6.87 6.64
CA PRO A 138 -12.55 -7.76 5.54
C PRO A 138 -11.98 -7.34 4.18
N PHE A 139 -11.61 -6.06 4.03
CA PHE A 139 -11.10 -5.50 2.76
C PHE A 139 -9.57 -5.53 2.72
N SER A 140 -9.01 -6.67 3.13
CA SER A 140 -7.58 -6.92 3.16
C SER A 140 -7.25 -8.35 2.72
N THR A 141 -6.06 -8.54 2.18
CA THR A 141 -5.50 -9.87 1.87
C THR A 141 -5.26 -10.72 3.12
N LEU A 142 -4.94 -10.09 4.26
CA LEU A 142 -4.77 -10.78 5.55
C LEU A 142 -6.05 -11.49 5.99
N HIS A 143 -7.20 -10.84 5.84
CA HIS A 143 -8.48 -11.48 6.13
C HIS A 143 -8.70 -12.76 5.32
N TYR A 144 -8.20 -12.81 4.08
CA TYR A 144 -8.29 -14.01 3.25
C TYR A 144 -7.29 -15.09 3.69
N LEU A 145 -6.04 -14.70 3.98
CA LEU A 145 -5.00 -15.61 4.45
C LEU A 145 -5.39 -16.32 5.75
N VAL A 146 -5.81 -15.56 6.77
CA VAL A 146 -6.18 -16.09 8.09
C VAL A 146 -7.40 -16.99 8.02
N ASN A 147 -8.38 -16.66 7.18
CA ASN A 147 -9.61 -17.44 7.05
C ASN A 147 -9.53 -18.53 5.96
N ASN A 148 -8.34 -18.79 5.40
CA ASN A 148 -8.13 -19.74 4.30
C ASN A 148 -9.11 -19.54 3.11
N LYS A 149 -9.43 -18.28 2.78
CA LYS A 149 -10.32 -17.93 1.66
C LYS A 149 -9.52 -17.77 0.38
N GLU A 150 -10.12 -18.17 -0.74
CA GLU A 150 -9.52 -17.98 -2.06
C GLU A 150 -9.43 -16.49 -2.40
N PHE A 151 -8.25 -16.07 -2.88
CA PHE A 151 -8.02 -14.73 -3.41
C PHE A 151 -7.89 -14.79 -4.95
N PRO A 152 -8.40 -13.81 -5.70
CA PRO A 152 -8.41 -13.87 -7.17
C PRO A 152 -7.03 -13.84 -7.85
N VAL A 153 -5.97 -13.55 -7.08
CA VAL A 153 -4.57 -13.52 -7.49
C VAL A 153 -3.76 -14.23 -6.39
N PRO A 154 -2.74 -15.05 -6.71
CA PRO A 154 -1.92 -15.67 -5.67
C PRO A 154 -1.29 -14.64 -4.73
N ILE A 155 -1.42 -14.88 -3.43
CA ILE A 155 -0.79 -14.05 -2.38
C ILE A 155 0.54 -14.72 -2.00
N ILE A 156 1.63 -13.95 -2.06
CA ILE A 156 2.94 -14.34 -1.56
C ILE A 156 3.06 -13.89 -0.11
N ASP A 157 2.84 -14.82 0.81
CA ASP A 157 3.00 -14.59 2.23
C ASP A 157 4.44 -14.88 2.67
N TYR A 158 5.27 -13.84 2.74
CA TYR A 158 6.65 -13.95 3.21
C TYR A 158 6.78 -14.17 4.72
N PHE A 159 5.71 -13.97 5.48
CA PHE A 159 5.75 -13.95 6.95
C PHE A 159 5.05 -15.16 7.58
N GLY A 160 4.13 -15.79 6.85
CA GLY A 160 3.36 -16.93 7.33
C GLY A 160 2.29 -16.53 8.33
N PHE A 161 1.41 -15.58 8.00
CA PHE A 161 0.31 -15.09 8.87
C PHE A 161 -0.80 -16.12 9.17
N LYS A 162 -0.54 -17.40 8.91
CA LYS A 162 -1.30 -18.52 9.49
C LYS A 162 -0.83 -18.86 10.91
N ASP A 163 0.32 -18.32 11.31
CA ASP A 163 0.89 -18.46 12.65
C ASP A 163 0.35 -17.37 13.60
N GLU A 164 -0.07 -17.79 14.79
CA GLU A 164 -0.53 -16.93 15.88
C GLU A 164 0.56 -15.94 16.33
N TYR A 165 1.83 -16.34 16.30
CA TYR A 165 2.96 -15.47 16.62
C TYR A 165 3.07 -14.29 15.63
N ALA A 166 2.90 -14.56 14.34
CA ALA A 166 2.95 -13.55 13.29
C ALA A 166 1.80 -12.54 13.42
N LEU A 167 0.59 -13.02 13.77
CA LEU A 167 -0.57 -12.16 14.02
C LEU A 167 -0.40 -11.31 15.29
N SER A 168 0.15 -11.89 16.36
CA SER A 168 0.48 -11.16 17.58
C SER A 168 1.46 -10.03 17.30
N TRP A 169 2.57 -10.31 16.62
CA TRP A 169 3.55 -9.30 16.19
C TRP A 169 2.92 -8.21 15.30
N LEU A 170 2.03 -8.60 14.38
CA LEU A 170 1.34 -7.66 13.50
C LEU A 170 0.44 -6.70 14.26
N ASN A 171 -0.23 -7.15 15.31
CA ASN A 171 -1.18 -6.35 16.09
C ASN A 171 -0.50 -5.53 17.21
N GLN A 172 0.79 -5.72 17.46
CA GLN A 172 1.57 -4.86 18.35
C GLN A 172 1.72 -3.43 17.79
N ASN A 173 1.88 -2.46 18.69
CA ASN A 173 2.11 -1.06 18.30
C ASN A 173 3.38 -0.92 17.45
N LEU A 174 3.27 -0.19 16.35
CA LEU A 174 4.41 0.23 15.53
C LEU A 174 4.99 1.51 16.12
N GLU A 175 6.31 1.62 16.22
CA GLU A 175 6.93 2.85 16.73
C GLU A 175 6.63 4.04 15.82
N THR A 176 6.40 5.21 16.41
CA THR A 176 6.08 6.45 15.68
C THR A 176 7.16 6.82 14.66
N SER A 177 8.42 6.54 14.97
CA SER A 177 9.58 6.78 14.10
C SER A 177 9.51 5.95 12.81
N GLU A 178 9.17 4.68 12.92
CA GLU A 178 9.03 3.73 11.82
C GLU A 178 7.82 4.07 10.95
N GLU A 179 6.69 4.41 11.58
CA GLU A 179 5.50 4.87 10.87
C GLU A 179 5.81 6.11 10.04
N GLN A 180 6.51 7.08 10.64
CA GLN A 180 6.88 8.32 9.96
C GLN A 180 7.85 8.06 8.81
N ALA A 181 8.76 7.10 8.95
CA ALA A 181 9.65 6.67 7.87
C ALA A 181 8.85 6.12 6.68
N ILE A 182 7.82 5.32 6.91
CA ILE A 182 6.97 4.76 5.85
C ILE A 182 6.10 5.84 5.21
N LYS A 183 5.50 6.74 5.99
CA LYS A 183 4.77 7.91 5.44
C LYS A 183 5.66 8.78 4.57
N ASN A 184 6.90 8.99 5.02
CA ASN A 184 7.91 9.73 4.27
C ASN A 184 8.51 8.93 3.10
N ALA A 185 8.35 7.61 3.06
CA ALA A 185 8.90 6.75 2.01
C ALA A 185 8.47 7.20 0.62
N PHE A 186 7.23 7.64 0.44
CA PHE A 186 6.73 8.19 -0.83
C PHE A 186 7.34 9.55 -1.21
N ARG A 187 7.95 10.26 -0.25
CA ARG A 187 8.80 11.43 -0.52
C ARG A 187 10.19 11.01 -0.99
N TYR A 188 10.58 9.75 -0.86
CA TYR A 188 11.79 9.16 -1.42
C TYR A 188 11.43 8.20 -2.57
N SER A 189 12.36 7.88 -3.46
CA SER A 189 12.10 6.87 -4.53
C SER A 189 12.40 5.45 -4.05
N ILE A 190 13.33 5.37 -3.09
CA ILE A 190 13.90 4.15 -2.56
C ILE A 190 13.94 4.34 -1.04
N LEU A 191 13.44 3.36 -0.30
CA LEU A 191 13.56 3.28 1.14
C LEU A 191 14.74 2.35 1.48
N ASN A 192 15.87 2.98 1.79
CA ASN A 192 17.10 2.33 2.25
C ASN A 192 17.47 2.82 3.65
N SER A 193 18.23 2.01 4.40
CA SER A 193 18.79 2.34 5.71
C SER A 193 19.65 3.61 5.76
N LEU A 194 20.09 4.16 4.62
CA LEU A 194 21.11 5.20 4.57
C LEU A 194 20.61 6.65 4.45
N LYS A 195 19.31 6.93 4.57
CA LYS A 195 18.80 8.32 4.51
C LYS A 195 17.79 8.69 5.59
N ILE A 196 18.04 8.30 6.84
CA ILE A 196 17.64 9.15 7.96
C ILE A 196 18.73 10.21 8.08
N ARG A 197 18.52 11.38 7.44
CA ARG A 197 19.41 12.54 7.63
C ARG A 197 19.49 12.80 9.13
N LYS A 198 20.71 12.81 9.69
CA LYS A 198 21.01 13.50 10.96
C LYS A 198 20.28 14.83 10.93
N THR A 199 19.34 15.02 11.84
CA THR A 199 18.80 16.33 12.17
C THR A 199 20.01 17.24 12.40
N ARG A 200 20.10 18.33 11.64
CA ARG A 200 21.03 19.41 12.00
C ARG A 200 20.52 19.91 13.35
N SER A 201 21.23 19.56 14.42
CA SER A 201 21.10 20.26 15.70
C SER A 201 21.26 21.76 15.44
N PRO A 202 20.47 22.63 16.07
CA PRO A 202 20.71 24.06 15.95
C PRO A 202 22.11 24.35 16.45
N LEU A 203 22.90 25.05 15.63
CA LEU A 203 24.15 25.67 16.06
C LEU A 203 23.80 26.59 17.24
N ILE A 204 24.10 26.13 18.46
CA ILE A 204 24.23 27.02 19.60
C ILE A 204 25.42 27.91 19.25
N LYS A 205 25.12 29.17 18.92
CA LYS A 205 26.14 30.22 18.85
C LYS A 205 26.73 30.35 20.25
N SER A 206 27.91 29.80 20.47
CA SER A 206 28.77 30.22 21.57
C SER A 206 29.25 31.63 21.26
N THR A 207 28.72 32.61 21.99
CA THR A 207 29.25 33.96 22.07
C THR A 207 30.67 33.95 22.67
N PRO A 208 31.56 34.85 22.23
CA PRO A 208 32.97 34.83 22.59
C PRO A 208 33.21 35.48 23.95
N TYR A 209 33.98 34.79 24.79
CA TYR A 209 34.87 35.38 25.80
C TYR A 209 36.18 34.60 25.76
#